data_AF-A0A7V9WM28-F1
#
_entry.id   AF-A0A7V9WM28-F1
#
_cell.length_a   1.000
_cell.length_b   1.000
_cell.length_c   1.000
_cell.angle_alpha   90.00
_cell.angle_beta   90.00
_cell.angle_gamma   90.00
#
_symmetry.space_group_name_H-M   'P 1'
#
loop_
_entity.id
_entity.type
_entity.pdbx_description
1 polymer ?
#
loop_
_entity_poly.entity_id
_entity_poly.type
_entity_poly.pdbx_seq_one_letter_code
_entity_poly.pdbx_strand_id
1 'polypeptide(L)'
;MGQAACVVERIVVAGREIVIERPRDFEDLLTDEAFEREELLPYWAHLWGSSVALARVVAAEAQPGMRVLELGCGLGLPSIAAARAGAAVTASDGHRTRWRPRQPTPSATRWT
;
A
#
# COMPACT_ATOMS: atom_id res chain seq x y z
N MET A 1 -4.40 -6.73 22.52
CA MET A 1 -4.29 -6.70 21.05
C MET A 1 -2.88 -7.07 20.66
N GLY A 2 -2.70 -8.26 20.07
CA GLY A 2 -1.40 -8.73 19.58
C GLY A 2 -0.88 -7.83 18.46
N GLN A 3 0.43 -7.65 18.38
CA GLN A 3 1.05 -6.88 17.31
C GLN A 3 1.10 -7.72 16.04
N ALA A 4 0.47 -7.26 14.95
CA ALA A 4 0.66 -7.86 13.64
C ALA A 4 2.13 -7.68 13.20
N ALA A 5 2.79 -8.78 12.85
CA ALA A 5 4.14 -8.74 12.32
C ALA A 5 4.13 -8.01 10.96
N CYS A 6 5.14 -7.21 10.65
CA CYS A 6 5.25 -6.54 9.35
C CYS A 6 6.17 -7.32 8.40
N VAL A 7 5.93 -7.17 7.11
CA VAL A 7 6.80 -7.60 6.01
C VAL A 7 7.08 -6.43 5.09
N VAL A 8 8.27 -6.44 4.50
CA VAL A 8 8.67 -5.49 3.48
C VAL A 8 8.64 -6.18 2.14
N GLU A 9 7.81 -5.68 1.24
CA GLU A 9 7.76 -6.11 -0.16
C GLU A 9 8.49 -5.10 -1.05
N ARG A 10 9.22 -5.62 -2.02
CA ARG A 10 9.98 -4.84 -3.00
C ARG A 10 9.43 -5.17 -4.39
N ILE A 11 8.74 -4.21 -4.99
CA ILE A 11 8.09 -4.39 -6.28
C ILE A 11 8.79 -3.50 -7.30
N VAL A 12 9.29 -4.10 -8.37
CA VAL A 12 9.84 -3.34 -9.50
C VAL A 12 8.72 -3.01 -10.48
N VAL A 13 8.51 -1.72 -10.70
CA VAL A 13 7.53 -1.18 -11.66
C VAL A 13 8.26 -0.17 -12.56
N ALA A 14 8.19 -0.38 -13.88
CA ALA A 14 8.88 0.44 -14.89
C ALA A 14 10.37 0.68 -14.56
N GLY A 15 11.07 -0.37 -14.14
CA GLY A 15 12.51 -0.32 -13.80
C GLY A 15 12.84 0.41 -12.48
N ARG A 16 11.84 0.83 -11.69
CA ARG A 16 12.04 1.49 -10.39
C ARG A 16 11.48 0.63 -9.26
N GLU A 17 12.22 0.53 -8.16
CA GLU A 17 11.78 -0.21 -6.98
C GLU A 17 10.81 0.62 -6.13
N ILE A 18 9.64 0.06 -5.83
CA ILE A 18 8.68 0.56 -4.84
C ILE A 18 8.74 -0.39 -3.65
N VAL A 19 8.97 0.17 -2.46
CA VAL A 19 9.04 -0.56 -1.20
C VAL A 19 7.74 -0.36 -0.45
N ILE A 20 7.08 -1.45 -0.08
CA ILE A 20 5.83 -1.45 0.67
C ILE A 20 6.05 -2.20 1.97
N GLU A 21 5.87 -1.52 3.09
CA GLU A 21 5.75 -2.17 4.40
C GLU A 21 4.28 -2.41 4.70
N ARG A 22 3.92 -3.67 4.96
CA ARG A 22 2.55 -4.08 5.26
C ARG A 22 2.53 -5.13 6.38
N PRO A 23 1.39 -5.37 7.05
CA PRO A 23 1.21 -6.57 7.86
C PRO A 23 1.56 -7.82 7.07
N ARG A 24 2.20 -8.79 7.72
CA ARG A 24 2.57 -10.10 7.15
C ARG A 24 1.35 -10.81 6.61
N ASP A 25 0.32 -10.84 7.45
CA ASP A 25 -1.01 -11.32 7.12
C ASP A 25 -2.02 -10.19 7.44
N PHE A 26 -2.99 -9.98 6.57
CA PHE A 26 -4.07 -9.03 6.87
C PHE A 26 -5.06 -9.66 7.87
N GLU A 27 -5.13 -10.98 7.95
CA GLU A 27 -5.96 -11.69 8.94
C GLU A 27 -5.52 -11.39 10.38
N ASP A 28 -4.25 -11.07 10.58
CA ASP A 28 -3.72 -10.61 11.88
C ASP A 28 -4.37 -9.28 12.35
N LEU A 29 -5.03 -8.56 11.45
CA LEU A 29 -5.75 -7.33 11.74
C LEU A 29 -7.26 -7.54 11.92
N LEU A 30 -7.78 -8.77 11.74
CA LEU A 30 -9.19 -9.07 11.95
C LEU A 30 -9.55 -8.91 13.43
N THR A 31 -10.60 -8.15 13.69
CA THR A 31 -11.25 -8.04 14.99
C THR A 31 -12.64 -8.66 14.92
N ASP A 32 -13.22 -9.02 16.06
CA ASP A 32 -14.61 -9.53 16.10
C ASP A 32 -15.59 -8.54 15.44
N GLU A 33 -15.42 -7.24 15.70
CA GLU A 33 -16.21 -6.19 15.04
C GLU A 33 -16.00 -6.18 13.52
N ALA A 34 -14.77 -6.39 13.05
CA ALA A 34 -14.48 -6.43 11.62
C ALA A 34 -15.08 -7.67 10.94
N PHE A 35 -15.16 -8.79 11.65
CA PHE A 35 -15.82 -9.99 11.16
C PHE A 35 -17.34 -9.81 11.03
N GLU A 36 -17.96 -9.09 11.97
CA GLU A 36 -19.39 -8.79 11.94
C GLU A 36 -19.76 -7.70 10.90
N ARG A 37 -18.81 -6.87 10.49
CA ARG A 37 -19.04 -5.74 9.58
C ARG A 37 -18.04 -5.75 8.43
N GLU A 38 -18.48 -6.24 7.27
CA GLU A 38 -17.65 -6.43 6.07
C GLU A 38 -16.82 -5.19 5.67
N GLU A 39 -17.36 -3.97 5.87
CA GLU A 39 -16.69 -2.69 5.61
C GLU A 39 -15.41 -2.46 6.42
N LEU A 40 -15.23 -3.21 7.51
CA LEU A 40 -14.08 -3.12 8.42
C LEU A 40 -13.04 -4.22 8.15
N LEU A 41 -13.31 -5.14 7.21
CA LEU A 41 -12.34 -6.16 6.86
C LEU A 41 -11.05 -5.50 6.34
N PRO A 42 -9.87 -5.90 6.83
CA PRO A 42 -8.62 -5.20 6.58
C PRO A 42 -8.00 -5.53 5.20
N TYR A 43 -8.83 -5.69 4.16
CA TYR A 43 -8.39 -6.02 2.80
C TYR A 43 -7.45 -5.00 2.17
N TRP A 44 -7.50 -3.74 2.64
CA TRP A 44 -6.55 -2.69 2.25
C TRP A 44 -5.10 -3.07 2.56
N ALA A 45 -4.86 -3.95 3.54
CA ALA A 45 -3.53 -4.33 4.00
C ALA A 45 -2.88 -5.43 3.14
N HIS A 46 -3.65 -6.06 2.25
CA HIS A 46 -3.16 -7.09 1.35
C HIS A 46 -2.61 -6.46 0.06
N LEU A 47 -1.46 -6.95 -0.41
CA LEU A 47 -0.92 -6.58 -1.71
C LEU A 47 -1.50 -7.49 -2.80
N TRP A 48 -2.62 -7.07 -3.40
CA TRP A 48 -3.30 -7.82 -4.44
C TRP A 48 -2.46 -7.94 -5.72
N GLY A 49 -2.44 -9.11 -6.35
CA GLY A 49 -1.74 -9.32 -7.63
C GLY A 49 -2.25 -8.40 -8.75
N SER A 50 -3.54 -8.06 -8.72
CA SER A 50 -4.15 -7.07 -9.63
C SER A 50 -3.55 -5.66 -9.45
N SER A 51 -3.18 -5.29 -8.22
CA SER A 51 -2.51 -4.00 -7.93
C SER A 51 -1.15 -3.92 -8.61
N VAL A 52 -0.37 -5.01 -8.59
CA VAL A 52 0.93 -5.09 -9.28
C VAL A 52 0.76 -4.99 -10.80
N ALA A 53 -0.24 -5.69 -11.35
CA ALA A 53 -0.55 -5.62 -12.78
C ALA A 53 -0.98 -4.20 -13.20
N LEU A 54 -1.90 -3.59 -12.45
CA LEU A 54 -2.37 -2.24 -12.71
C LEU A 54 -1.25 -1.21 -12.61
N ALA A 55 -0.38 -1.31 -11.61
CA ALA A 55 0.76 -0.41 -11.45
C ALA A 55 1.70 -0.43 -12.66
N ARG A 56 1.91 -1.59 -13.29
CA ARG A 56 2.72 -1.70 -14.52
C ARG A 56 2.06 -0.99 -15.70
N VAL A 57 0.75 -1.16 -15.89
CA VAL A 57 -0.01 -0.48 -16.94
C VAL A 57 0.02 1.03 -16.71
N VAL A 58 -0.33 1.46 -15.50
CA VAL A 58 -0.36 2.88 -15.11
C VAL A 58 1.01 3.53 -15.27
N ALA A 59 2.10 2.85 -14.90
CA ALA A 59 3.44 3.39 -15.08
C ALA A 59 3.84 3.61 -16.55
N ALA A 60 3.25 2.85 -17.47
CA ALA A 60 3.51 3.00 -18.91
C ALA A 60 2.67 4.13 -19.52
N GLU A 61 1.46 4.35 -19.00
CA GLU A 61 0.49 5.30 -19.56
C GLU A 61 0.52 6.68 -18.88
N ALA A 62 0.91 6.75 -17.61
CA ALA A 62 0.89 8.00 -16.85
C ALA A 62 1.96 8.99 -17.35
N GLN A 63 1.57 10.26 -17.42
CA GLN A 63 2.42 11.33 -17.93
C GLN A 63 2.40 12.54 -16.98
N PRO A 64 3.44 13.40 -17.02
CA PRO A 64 3.45 14.65 -16.29
C PRO A 64 2.21 15.51 -16.56
N GLY A 65 1.58 16.01 -15.50
CA GLY A 65 0.40 16.88 -15.58
C GLY A 65 -0.94 16.15 -15.74
N MET A 66 -0.94 14.82 -15.91
CA MET A 66 -2.19 14.05 -15.81
C MET A 66 -2.73 14.09 -14.39
N ARG A 67 -4.06 14.16 -14.25
CA ARG A 67 -4.75 14.00 -12.97
C ARG A 67 -5.28 12.57 -12.87
N VAL A 68 -4.90 11.86 -11.81
CA VAL A 68 -5.27 10.45 -11.60
C VAL A 68 -6.02 10.32 -10.29
N LEU A 69 -7.14 9.61 -10.31
CA LEU A 69 -7.90 9.21 -9.12
C LEU A 69 -7.87 7.67 -9.02
N GLU A 70 -7.37 7.14 -7.91
CA GLU A 70 -7.47 5.72 -7.59
C GLU A 70 -8.54 5.52 -6.50
N LEU A 71 -9.52 4.67 -6.77
CA LEU A 71 -10.58 4.28 -5.84
C LEU A 71 -10.30 2.87 -5.32
N GLY A 72 -10.34 2.69 -3.99
CA GLY A 72 -9.94 1.43 -3.37
C GLY A 72 -8.44 1.21 -3.50
N CYS A 73 -7.64 2.23 -3.19
CA CYS A 73 -6.20 2.19 -3.45
C CYS A 73 -5.45 1.21 -2.55
N GLY A 74 -6.01 0.81 -1.40
CA GLY A 74 -5.35 -0.04 -0.41
C GLY A 74 -3.97 0.51 -0.04
N LEU A 75 -2.91 -0.27 -0.33
CA LEU A 75 -1.51 0.11 -0.13
C LEU A 75 -0.96 1.16 -1.15
N GLY A 76 -1.72 1.49 -2.19
CA GLY A 76 -1.46 2.59 -3.12
C GLY A 76 -0.40 2.34 -4.18
N LEU A 77 -0.07 1.09 -4.51
CA LEU A 77 0.99 0.77 -5.47
C LEU A 77 0.79 1.42 -6.86
N PRO A 78 -0.41 1.40 -7.49
CA PRO A 78 -0.66 2.07 -8.77
C PRO A 78 -0.58 3.59 -8.66
N SER A 79 -1.13 4.17 -7.60
CA SER A 79 -0.97 5.60 -7.31
C SER A 79 0.48 6.03 -7.20
N ILE A 80 1.33 5.27 -6.50
CA ILE A 80 2.76 5.55 -6.39
C ILE A 80 3.43 5.46 -7.77
N ALA A 81 3.07 4.47 -8.58
CA ALA A 81 3.57 4.32 -9.93
C ALA A 81 3.21 5.53 -10.82
N ALA A 82 1.95 5.97 -10.79
CA ALA A 82 1.50 7.18 -11.51
C ALA A 82 2.23 8.45 -11.04
N ALA A 83 2.34 8.65 -9.72
CA ALA A 83 3.00 9.81 -9.14
C ALA A 83 4.49 9.87 -9.54
N ARG A 84 5.16 8.72 -9.59
CA ARG A 84 6.55 8.62 -10.06
C ARG A 84 6.74 8.91 -11.55
N ALA A 85 5.69 8.75 -12.35
CA ALA A 85 5.65 9.16 -13.75
C ALA A 85 5.30 10.66 -13.92
N GLY A 86 5.06 11.39 -12.82
CA GLY A 86 4.81 12.83 -12.82
C GLY A 86 3.33 13.23 -12.80
N ALA A 87 2.41 12.27 -12.63
CA ALA A 87 0.99 12.56 -12.50
C ALA A 87 0.67 13.23 -11.16
N ALA A 88 -0.38 14.05 -11.14
CA ALA A 88 -1.02 14.55 -9.92
C ALA A 88 -2.07 13.52 -9.46
N VAL A 89 -1.78 12.82 -8.37
CA VAL A 89 -2.55 11.64 -7.93
C VAL A 89 -3.37 11.94 -6.68
N THR A 90 -4.64 11.53 -6.69
CA THR A 90 -5.47 11.37 -5.51
C THR A 90 -5.73 9.88 -5.31
N ALA A 91 -5.22 9.32 -4.21
CA ALA A 91 -5.47 7.94 -3.80
C ALA A 91 -6.54 7.92 -2.71
N SER A 92 -7.59 7.12 -2.89
CA SER A 92 -8.72 7.05 -1.97
C SER A 92 -9.06 5.60 -1.64
N ASP A 93 -9.33 5.35 -0.35
CA ASP A 93 -9.77 4.04 0.15
C ASP A 93 -10.88 4.24 1.20
N GLY A 94 -11.77 3.26 1.30
CA GLY A 94 -12.92 3.29 2.21
C GLY A 94 -12.58 2.89 3.65
N HIS A 95 -11.39 2.34 3.89
CA HIS A 95 -11.04 1.86 5.22
C HIS A 95 -10.82 3.00 6.22
N ARG A 96 -11.56 2.95 7.35
CA ARG A 96 -11.59 4.03 8.35
C ARG A 96 -10.43 3.97 9.36
N THR A 97 -9.79 2.82 9.53
CA THR A 97 -8.74 2.67 10.54
C THR A 97 -7.38 3.10 9.98
N ARG A 98 -6.80 4.11 10.62
CA ARG A 98 -5.44 4.58 10.33
C ARG A 98 -4.42 3.63 10.94
N TRP A 99 -3.93 2.68 10.16
CA TRP A 99 -2.82 1.83 10.60
C TRP A 99 -1.56 2.66 10.81
N ARG A 100 -0.86 2.42 11.93
CA ARG A 100 0.45 3.02 12.22
C ARG A 100 1.42 1.86 12.42
N PRO A 101 2.37 1.61 11.51
CA PRO A 101 3.48 0.72 11.83
C PRO A 101 4.19 1.26 13.07
N ARG A 102 4.74 0.37 13.92
CA ARG A 102 5.68 0.83 14.95
C ARG A 102 6.83 1.53 14.23
N GLN A 103 7.29 2.67 14.78
CA GLN A 103 8.57 3.20 14.33
C GLN A 103 9.64 2.11 14.53
N PRO A 104 10.52 1.88 13.54
CA PRO A 104 11.66 1.01 13.76
C PRO A 104 12.41 1.55 14.98
N THR A 105 12.78 0.67 15.91
CA THR A 105 13.71 1.05 16.98
C THR A 105 14.99 1.60 16.34
N PRO A 106 15.57 2.70 16.85
CA PRO A 106 16.76 3.31 16.27
C PRO A 106 18.01 2.47 16.61
N SER A 107 18.07 1.24 16.11
CA SER A 107 19.24 0.37 16.20
C SER A 107 19.78 -0.07 14.82
N ALA A 108 19.25 0.48 13.72
CA ALA A 108 19.71 0.19 12.37
C ALA A 108 20.29 1.43 11.63
N THR A 109 20.86 2.39 12.35
CA THR A 109 21.66 3.47 11.75
C THR A 109 23.09 3.42 12.27
N ARG A 110 23.91 2.57 11.65
CA ARG A 110 25.35 2.81 11.52
C ARG A 110 25.82 2.19 10.21
N TRP A 111 25.87 3.01 9.17
CA TRP A 111 26.79 2.80 8.07
C TRP A 111 28.00 3.70 8.35
N THR A 112 29.10 3.08 8.79
CA THR A 112 30.44 3.63 8.61
C THR A 112 30.91 3.31 7.20
#